data_AF-A0A377VSC8-F1
#
_entry.id   AF-A0A377VSC8-F1
#
_cell.length_a   1.000
_cell.length_b   1.000
_cell.length_c   1.000
_cell.angle_alpha   90.00
_cell.angle_beta   90.00
_cell.angle_gamma   90.00
#
_symmetry.space_group_name_H-M   'P 1'
#
loop_
_entity.id
_entity.type
_entity.pdbx_description
1 polymer ?
#
loop_
_entity_poly.entity_id
_entity_poly.type
_entity_poly.pdbx_seq_one_letter_code
_entity_poly.pdbx_strand_id
1 'polypeptide(L)' 'MDSASEVDAEIILHLSANARSDLRSLPSNVRLVDWIPMGAFLNGADGFIHHGGAGNTLTALHAGIPQIVFARVLIAR' A
#
# COMPACT_ATOMS: atom_id res chain seq x y z
N MET A 1 6.06 8.15 6.84
CA MET A 1 4.72 7.92 7.42
C MET A 1 4.25 9.09 8.27
N ASP A 2 5.14 10.04 8.60
CA ASP A 2 4.85 11.16 9.50
C ASP A 2 3.65 12.01 9.07
N SER A 3 3.47 12.28 7.77
CA SER A 3 2.29 13.01 7.25
C SER A 3 0.98 12.20 7.21
N ALA A 4 0.99 10.92 7.56
CA ALA A 4 -0.21 10.08 7.49
C ALA A 4 -1.32 10.55 8.45
N SER A 5 -0.97 11.22 9.56
CA SER A 5 -1.93 11.80 10.50
C SER A 5 -2.69 13.01 9.95
N GLU A 6 -2.24 13.58 8.83
CA GLU A 6 -2.89 14.72 8.17
C GLU A 6 -4.04 14.29 7.24
N VAL A 7 -4.17 12.99 6.99
CA VAL A 7 -5.19 12.42 6.09
C VAL A 7 -6.28 11.76 6.92
N ASP A 8 -7.53 12.10 6.62
CA ASP A 8 -8.72 11.45 7.20
C ASP A 8 -8.97 10.09 6.54
N ALA A 9 -8.09 9.13 6.83
CA ALA A 9 -8.17 7.76 6.34
C ALA A 9 -7.54 6.77 7.33
N GLU A 10 -8.11 5.57 7.40
CA GLU A 10 -7.41 4.42 7.97
C GLU A 10 -6.44 3.85 6.94
N ILE A 11 -5.17 3.73 7.31
CA ILE A 11 -4.11 3.28 6.43
C ILE A 11 -3.65 1.89 6.86
N ILE A 12 -3.94 0.90 6.03
CA ILE A 12 -3.43 -0.45 6.19
C ILE A 12 -2.08 -0.56 5.48
N LEU A 13 -1.01 -0.68 6.25
CA LEU A 13 0.36 -0.73 5.77
C LEU A 13 0.83 -2.19 5.75
N HIS A 14 1.03 -2.74 4.55
CA HIS A 14 1.63 -4.05 4.37
C HIS A 14 3.09 -3.91 3.92
N LEU A 15 4.02 -4.33 4.78
CA LEU A 15 5.45 -4.27 4.53
C LEU A 15 6.11 -5.63 4.85
N SER A 16 7.04 -6.02 3.99
CA SER A 16 7.90 -7.18 4.22
C SER A 16 8.76 -6.97 5.47
N ALA A 17 9.12 -8.06 6.14
CA ALA A 17 9.85 -8.00 7.42
C ALA A 17 11.16 -7.18 7.34
N ASN A 18 11.90 -7.30 6.23
CA ASN A 18 13.13 -6.55 5.98
C ASN A 18 12.92 -5.04 5.77
N ALA A 19 11.72 -4.59 5.42
CA ALA A 19 11.41 -3.17 5.25
C ALA A 19 10.94 -2.50 6.56
N ARG A 20 10.77 -3.28 7.64
CA ARG A 20 10.26 -2.79 8.92
C ARG A 20 11.32 -2.25 9.85
N SER A 21 12.57 -2.66 9.70
CA SER A 21 13.68 -2.20 10.55
C SER A 21 13.81 -0.68 10.58
N ASP A 22 13.40 -0.03 9.49
CA ASP A 22 13.54 1.41 9.29
C ASP A 22 12.26 2.17 9.68
N LEU A 23 11.20 1.47 10.10
CA LEU A 23 9.98 2.11 10.57
C LEU A 23 10.20 2.72 11.95
N ARG A 24 9.90 4.01 12.05
CA ARG A 24 9.71 4.71 13.32
C ARG A 24 8.32 4.38 13.89
N SER A 25 7.97 5.02 15.00
CA SER A 25 6.60 4.98 15.53
C SER A 25 5.58 5.34 14.45
N LEU A 26 4.55 4.52 14.31
CA LEU A 26 3.47 4.75 13.36
C LEU A 26 2.39 5.65 13.98
N PRO A 27 1.80 6.56 13.19
CA PRO A 27 0.60 7.30 13.60
C PRO A 27 -0.55 6.35 13.95
N SER A 28 -1.49 6.81 14.77
CA SER A 28 -2.61 6.00 15.26
C SER A 28 -3.56 5.50 14.18
N ASN A 29 -3.65 6.20 13.04
CA ASN A 29 -4.44 5.80 11.88
C ASN A 29 -3.71 4.85 10.93
N VAL A 30 -2.50 4.39 11.27
CA VAL A 30 -1.72 3.44 10.47
C VAL A 30 -1.65 2.10 11.18
N ARG A 31 -2.11 1.03 10.52
CA ARG A 31 -2.02 -0.34 11.02
C ARG A 31 -1.05 -1.14 10.16
N LEU A 32 0.07 -1.54 10.77
CA LEU A 32 1.00 -2.47 10.15
C LEU A 32 0.43 -3.88 10.17
N VAL A 33 0.40 -4.55 9.02
CA VAL A 33 -0.06 -5.93 8.88
C VAL A 33 0.98 -6.79 8.19
N ASP A 34 1.04 -8.06 8.58
CA ASP A 34 2.01 -9.03 8.07
C ASP A 34 1.61 -9.62 6.73
N TRP A 35 0.32 -9.69 6.48
CA TRP A 35 -0.23 -10.30 5.28
C TRP A 35 -1.66 -9.80 5.04
N ILE A 36 -2.05 -9.73 3.76
CA ILE A 36 -3.39 -9.33 3.33
C ILE A 36 -3.86 -10.27 2.21
N PRO A 37 -5.10 -10.80 2.27
CA PRO A 37 -5.74 -11.45 1.14
C PRO A 37 -6.19 -10.39 0.12
N MET A 38 -5.25 -9.90 -0.71
CA MET A 38 -5.42 -8.67 -1.50
C MET A 38 -6.71 -8.60 -2.33
N GLY A 39 -7.09 -9.69 -2.99
CA GLY A 39 -8.31 -9.72 -3.82
C GLY A 39 -9.61 -9.48 -3.04
N ALA A 40 -9.71 -10.00 -1.81
CA ALA A 40 -10.86 -9.75 -0.96
C ALA A 40 -10.75 -8.39 -0.26
N PHE A 41 -9.54 -8.01 0.14
CA PHE A 41 -9.29 -6.78 0.89
C PHE A 41 -9.61 -5.52 0.06
N LEU A 42 -9.19 -5.47 -1.21
CA LEU A 42 -9.39 -4.29 -2.05
C LEU A 42 -10.86 -4.02 -2.41
N ASN A 43 -11.76 -5.00 -2.31
CA ASN A 43 -13.19 -4.79 -2.56
C ASN A 43 -13.87 -3.86 -1.54
N GLY A 44 -13.23 -3.60 -0.39
CA GLY A 44 -13.72 -2.66 0.62
C GLY A 44 -12.80 -1.45 0.82
N ALA A 45 -11.78 -1.26 -0.02
CA ALA A 45 -10.84 -0.17 0.11
C ALA A 45 -11.22 1.01 -0.79
N ASP A 46 -10.98 2.24 -0.34
CA ASP A 46 -11.24 3.45 -1.12
C ASP A 46 -10.10 3.77 -2.12
N GLY A 47 -8.95 3.11 -2.00
CA GLY A 47 -7.82 3.27 -2.91
C GLY A 47 -6.63 2.39 -2.55
N PHE A 48 -5.67 2.28 -3.47
CA PHE A 48 -4.49 1.43 -3.28
C PHE A 48 -3.19 2.07 -3.76
N ILE A 49 -2.18 2.08 -2.89
CA ILE A 49 -0.83 2.58 -3.19
C ILE A 49 0.11 1.39 -3.37
N HIS A 50 0.74 1.27 -4.54
CA HIS A 50 1.68 0.18 -4.81
C HIS A 50 2.75 0.54 -5.86
N HIS A 51 3.68 -0.39 -6.07
CA HIS A 51 4.87 -0.21 -6.92
C HIS A 51 4.65 -0.53 -8.42
N GLY A 52 3.40 -0.75 -8.84
CA GLY A 52 3.06 -1.05 -10.24
C GLY A 52 3.25 -2.48 -10.72
N GLY A 53 3.63 -3.43 -9.86
CA GLY A 53 3.72 -4.84 -10.25
C GLY A 53 2.37 -5.39 -10.75
N ALA A 54 2.39 -6.19 -11.83
CA ALA A 54 1.20 -6.61 -12.57
C ALA A 54 0.09 -7.20 -11.69
N GLY A 55 0.43 -8.04 -10.70
CA GLY A 55 -0.54 -8.62 -9.77
C GLY A 55 -1.31 -7.56 -8.97
N ASN A 56 -0.62 -6.55 -8.43
CA ASN A 56 -1.27 -5.45 -7.71
C ASN A 56 -2.12 -4.59 -8.64
N THR A 57 -1.57 -4.22 -9.81
CA THR A 57 -2.27 -3.40 -10.80
C THR A 57 -3.58 -4.06 -11.25
N LEU A 58 -3.52 -5.34 -11.63
CA LEU A 58 -4.70 -6.07 -12.09
C LEU A 58 -5.70 -6.33 -10.97
N THR A 59 -5.24 -6.56 -9.73
CA THR A 59 -6.14 -6.73 -8.58
C THR A 59 -6.90 -5.42 -8.27
N ALA A 60 -6.22 -4.27 -8.34
CA ALA A 60 -6.84 -2.95 -8.16
C ALA A 60 -7.85 -2.63 -9.26
N LEU A 61 -7.48 -2.93 -10.52
CA LEU A 61 -8.38 -2.77 -11.67
C LEU A 61 -9.61 -3.67 -11.56
N HIS A 62 -9.43 -4.91 -11.10
CA HIS A 62 -10.54 -5.83 -10.86
C HIS A 62 -11.49 -5.33 -9.75
N ALA A 63 -10.94 -4.78 -8.67
CA ALA A 63 -11.73 -4.19 -7.58
C ALA A 63 -12.40 -2.85 -7.97
N GLY A 64 -11.97 -2.22 -9.07
CA GLY A 64 -12.56 -0.97 -9.57
C GLY A 64 -12.22 0.27 -8.74
N ILE A 65 -11.07 0.25 -8.04
CA ILE A 65 -10.69 1.32 -7.10
C ILE A 65 -9.58 2.24 -7.66
N PRO A 66 -9.51 3.50 -7.20
CA PRO A 66 -8.38 4.39 -7.51
C PRO A 66 -7.02 3.80 -7.09
N GLN A 67 -5.98 4.04 -7.89
CA GLN A 67 -4.63 3.57 -7.61
C GLN A 67 -3.57 4.68 -7.74
N ILE A 68 -2.62 4.73 -6.80
CA ILE A 68 -1.40 5.55 -6.89
C ILE A 68 -0.23 4.60 -7.10
N VAL A 69 0.46 4.77 -8.24
CA VAL A 69 1.50 3.85 -8.68
C VAL A 69 2.88 4.50 -8.63
N PHE A 70 3.76 3.97 -7.79
CA PHE A 70 5.18 4.33 -7.75
C PHE A 70 5.99 3.35 -8.60
N ALA A 71 6.01 3.59 -9.92
CA ALA A 71 6.72 2.72 -10.85
C ALA A 71 8.23 2.72 -10.57
N ARG A 72 8.85 1.53 -10.54
CA ARG A 72 10.31 1.42 -10.62
C ARG A 72 10.75 1.73 -12.04
N VAL A 73 11.42 2.86 -12.24
CA VAL A 73 12.13 3.13 -13.49
C VAL A 73 13.37 2.26 -13.53
N LEU A 74 13.43 1.34 -14.50
CA LEU A 74 14.65 0.64 -14.86
C LEU A 74 15.49 1.58 -15.72
N ILE A 75 16.55 2.15 -15.14
CA ILE A 75 17.60 2.78 -15.92
C ILE A 75 18.57 1.65 -16.30
N ALA A 76 18.45 1.15 -17.53
CA ALA A 76 19.49 0.32 -18.11
C ALA A 76 20.75 1.19 -18.30
N ARG A 77 21.84 0.80 -17.67
CA ARG A 77 23.17 1.33 -17.98
C ARG A 77 23.77 0.57 -19.15
#